data_AF-A0A7Z0NFU5-F1
#
_entry.id   AF-A0A7Z0NFU5-F1
#
_cell.length_a   1.000
_cell.length_b   1.000
_cell.length_c   1.000
_cell.angle_alpha   90.00
_cell.angle_beta   90.00
_cell.angle_gamma   90.00
#
_symmetry.space_group_name_H-M   'P 1'
#
loop_
_entity.id
_entity.type
_entity.pdbx_description
1 polymer ?
#
loop_
_entity_poly.entity_id
_entity_poly.type
_entity_poly.pdbx_seq_one_letter_code
_entity_poly.pdbx_strand_id
1 'polypeptide(L)'
;MDTCVLISNVLRRGVLHLARQACFRPVWSEVIGDEWRRNAARLWGVPHEDVQTQWQELQDAFPEADQGNVEAYKAGLRRSDPKDWHVVAAGRAAQARWPGLEASILTRNIRDFNRSELRGMGLGLLDPDEFMLRCWQQYPDATHGLMAALPGYALAPDKELEPLDAILRRERLFRINKLVVCSP
;
A
#
# COMPACT_ATOMS: atom_id res chain seq x y z
N MET A 1 4.68 -2.32 -0.75
CA MET A 1 3.40 -1.77 -1.21
C MET A 1 3.44 -1.73 -2.71
N ASP A 2 2.50 -2.39 -3.38
CA ASP A 2 2.38 -2.37 -4.84
C ASP A 2 1.94 -0.98 -5.34
N THR A 3 2.42 -0.58 -6.52
CA THR A 3 1.98 0.61 -7.28
C THR A 3 0.46 0.75 -7.31
N CYS A 4 -0.27 -0.35 -7.48
CA CYS A 4 -1.73 -0.30 -7.55
C CYS A 4 -2.33 0.26 -6.25
N VAL A 5 -1.77 -0.01 -5.08
CA VAL A 5 -2.25 0.54 -3.80
C VAL A 5 -1.89 2.02 -3.69
N LEU A 6 -0.66 2.37 -4.07
CA LEU A 6 -0.15 3.75 -4.02
C LEU A 6 -0.90 4.71 -4.96
N ILE A 7 -1.51 4.22 -6.04
CA ILE A 7 -2.21 5.06 -7.02
C ILE A 7 -3.54 5.63 -6.49
N SER A 8 -4.18 4.97 -5.53
CA SER A 8 -5.40 5.51 -4.90
C SER A 8 -4.98 6.49 -3.81
N ASN A 9 -5.43 7.75 -3.90
CA ASN A 9 -5.11 8.75 -2.88
C ASN A 9 -5.65 8.34 -1.50
N VAL A 10 -6.84 7.73 -1.46
CA VAL A 10 -7.45 7.26 -0.21
C VAL A 10 -6.64 6.13 0.39
N LEU A 11 -6.31 5.09 -0.40
CA LEU A 11 -5.53 3.96 0.10
C LEU A 11 -4.08 4.34 0.42
N ARG A 12 -3.40 5.11 -0.44
CA ARG A 12 -2.04 5.59 -0.19
C ARG A 12 -1.98 6.35 1.13
N ARG A 13 -2.81 7.39 1.30
CA ARG A 13 -2.80 8.23 2.50
C ARG A 13 -3.26 7.45 3.72
N GLY A 14 -4.27 6.59 3.59
CA GLY A 14 -4.77 5.78 4.69
C GLY A 14 -3.80 4.72 5.19
N VAL A 15 -3.18 3.97 4.28
CA VAL A 15 -2.15 2.97 4.62
C VAL A 15 -0.91 3.67 5.22
N LEU A 16 -0.47 4.78 4.64
CA LEU A 16 0.68 5.53 5.17
C LEU A 16 0.37 6.27 6.47
N HIS A 17 -0.90 6.58 6.78
CA HIS A 17 -1.29 7.06 8.09
C HIS A 17 -1.00 6.02 9.18
N LEU A 18 -1.35 4.75 8.94
CA LEU A 18 -1.02 3.65 9.87
C LEU A 18 0.49 3.42 9.98
N ALA A 19 1.24 3.61 8.88
CA ALA A 19 2.71 3.58 8.94
C ALA A 19 3.29 4.67 9.85
N ARG A 20 2.74 5.90 9.82
CA ARG A 20 3.15 7.00 10.71
C ARG A 20 2.85 6.71 12.19
N GLN A 21 1.84 5.89 12.47
CA GLN A 21 1.53 5.40 13.81
C GLN A 21 2.37 4.16 14.21
N ALA A 22 3.43 3.85 13.44
CA ALA A 22 4.33 2.71 13.65
C ALA A 22 3.63 1.32 13.63
N CYS A 23 2.44 1.20 13.05
CA CYS A 23 1.73 -0.09 12.94
C CYS A 23 2.46 -1.09 12.02
N PHE A 24 3.22 -0.58 11.05
CA PHE A 24 4.06 -1.37 10.14
C PHE A 24 5.11 -0.45 9.47
N ARG A 25 6.07 -1.06 8.77
CA ARG A 25 7.04 -0.34 7.93
C ARG A 25 6.63 -0.46 6.46
N PRO A 26 6.35 0.64 5.74
CA PRO A 26 6.11 0.58 4.31
C PRO A 26 7.42 0.29 3.59
N VAL A 27 7.33 -0.47 2.50
CA VAL A 27 8.47 -0.77 1.64
C VAL A 27 8.05 -0.68 0.18
N TRP A 28 8.94 -0.20 -0.68
CA TRP A 28 8.80 -0.17 -2.13
C TRP A 28 10.18 -0.26 -2.77
N SER A 29 10.24 -0.44 -4.09
CA SER A 29 11.48 -0.40 -4.86
C SER A 29 11.47 0.78 -5.81
N GLU A 30 12.63 1.07 -6.40
CA GLU A 30 12.78 2.09 -7.44
C GLU A 30 11.78 1.89 -8.61
N VAL A 31 11.57 0.63 -9.02
CA VAL A 31 10.63 0.25 -10.08
C VAL A 31 9.18 0.63 -9.73
N ILE A 32 8.76 0.41 -8.47
CA ILE A 32 7.42 0.81 -8.00
C ILE A 32 7.29 2.33 -8.05
N GLY A 33 8.34 3.06 -7.67
CA GLY A 33 8.38 4.52 -7.77
C GLY A 33 8.23 5.01 -9.21
N ASP A 34 8.95 4.41 -10.15
CA ASP A 34 8.85 4.73 -11.58
C ASP A 34 7.46 4.47 -12.15
N GLU A 35 6.88 3.32 -11.83
CA GLU A 35 5.53 2.97 -12.25
C GLU A 35 4.49 3.91 -11.63
N TRP A 36 4.63 4.24 -10.35
CA TRP A 36 3.73 5.17 -9.68
C TRP A 36 3.80 6.55 -10.33
N ARG A 37 5.00 7.10 -10.53
CA ARG A 37 5.17 8.41 -11.17
C ARG A 37 4.57 8.47 -12.57
N ARG A 38 4.79 7.43 -13.38
CA ARG A 38 4.26 7.33 -14.74
C ARG A 38 2.73 7.21 -14.75
N ASN A 39 2.17 6.38 -13.87
CA ASN A 39 0.73 6.13 -13.82
C ASN A 39 -0.02 7.31 -13.22
N ALA A 40 0.51 7.94 -12.17
CA ALA A 40 -0.12 9.06 -11.48
C ALA A 40 -0.25 10.28 -12.40
N ALA A 41 0.82 10.66 -13.11
CA ALA A 41 0.79 11.78 -14.04
C ALA A 41 -0.29 11.58 -15.11
N ARG A 42 -0.35 10.37 -15.69
CA ARG A 42 -1.35 10.01 -16.71
C ARG A 42 -2.78 9.96 -16.16
N LEU A 43 -2.99 9.38 -14.97
CA LEU A 43 -4.33 9.18 -14.41
C LEU A 43 -4.93 10.45 -13.82
N TRP A 44 -4.11 11.31 -13.23
CA TRP A 44 -4.57 12.56 -12.61
C TRP A 44 -4.50 13.75 -13.57
N GLY A 45 -3.88 13.60 -14.74
CA GLY A 45 -3.75 14.67 -15.73
C GLY A 45 -2.90 15.83 -15.23
N VAL A 46 -1.91 15.54 -14.38
CA VAL A 46 -1.01 16.54 -13.78
C VAL A 46 0.41 16.41 -14.37
N PRO A 47 1.19 17.50 -14.40
CA PRO A 47 2.59 17.48 -14.77
C PRO A 47 3.42 16.43 -14.02
N HIS A 48 4.44 15.88 -14.71
CA HIS A 48 5.36 14.92 -14.08
C HIS A 48 6.13 15.51 -12.90
N GLU A 49 6.38 16.82 -12.89
CA GLU A 49 7.04 17.54 -11.80
C GLU A 49 6.22 17.55 -10.49
N ASP A 50 4.90 17.70 -10.59
CA ASP A 50 3.99 17.64 -9.42
C ASP A 50 3.99 16.24 -8.81
N VAL A 51 3.99 15.22 -9.65
CA VAL A 51 4.06 13.83 -9.22
C VAL A 51 5.44 13.49 -8.65
N GLN A 52 6.51 14.01 -9.24
CA GLN A 52 7.86 13.86 -8.72
C GLN A 52 7.97 14.48 -7.32
N THR A 53 7.39 15.66 -7.11
CA THR A 53 7.35 16.33 -5.81
C THR A 53 6.63 15.47 -4.78
N GLN A 54 5.44 14.95 -5.10
CA GLN A 54 4.73 14.02 -4.22
C GLN A 54 5.51 12.74 -3.94
N TRP A 55 6.24 12.20 -4.92
CA TRP A 55 7.11 11.05 -4.66
C TRP A 55 8.23 11.41 -3.68
N GLN A 56 8.87 12.57 -3.84
CA GLN A 56 9.92 13.01 -2.93
C GLN A 56 9.39 13.20 -1.51
N GLU A 57 8.19 13.75 -1.33
CA GLU A 57 7.53 13.83 -0.02
C GLU A 57 7.33 12.46 0.62
N LEU A 58 7.06 11.40 -0.17
CA LEU A 58 6.97 10.03 0.34
C LEU A 58 8.34 9.51 0.78
N GLN A 59 9.40 9.79 0.02
CA GLN A 59 10.77 9.41 0.36
C GLN A 59 11.22 10.10 1.64
N ASP A 60 10.93 11.39 1.79
CA ASP A 60 11.29 12.18 2.96
C ASP A 60 10.52 11.73 4.20
N ALA A 61 9.23 11.38 4.04
CA ALA A 61 8.41 10.87 5.13
C ALA A 61 8.76 9.43 5.55
N PHE A 62 9.31 8.62 4.63
CA PHE A 62 9.63 7.21 4.86
C PHE A 62 10.99 6.84 4.23
N PRO A 63 12.11 7.36 4.76
CA PRO A 63 13.43 7.19 4.15
C PRO A 63 13.92 5.74 4.10
N GLU A 64 13.35 4.86 4.94
CA GLU A 64 13.67 3.44 4.95
C GLU A 64 12.85 2.61 3.97
N ALA A 65 11.78 3.15 3.39
CA ALA A 65 10.85 2.39 2.58
C ALA A 65 11.46 1.95 1.24
N ASP A 66 12.31 2.79 0.65
CA ASP A 66 12.98 2.46 -0.61
C ASP A 66 14.03 1.36 -0.39
N GLN A 67 13.83 0.23 -1.07
CA GLN A 67 14.76 -0.89 -1.09
C GLN A 67 15.79 -0.78 -2.23
N GLY A 68 15.77 0.31 -3.00
CA GLY A 68 16.67 0.57 -4.11
C GLY A 68 16.51 -0.43 -5.25
N ASN A 69 17.63 -0.83 -5.84
CA ASN A 69 17.67 -1.83 -6.89
C ASN A 69 17.47 -3.24 -6.31
N VAL A 70 16.34 -3.84 -6.66
CA VAL A 70 15.92 -5.16 -6.18
C VAL A 70 16.05 -6.28 -7.22
N GLU A 71 16.74 -6.05 -8.35
CA GLU A 71 16.79 -7.00 -9.47
C GLU A 71 17.28 -8.39 -9.06
N ALA A 72 18.33 -8.44 -8.22
CA ALA A 72 18.88 -9.71 -7.71
C ALA A 72 17.82 -10.53 -6.93
N TYR A 73 16.85 -9.88 -6.30
CA TYR A 73 15.79 -10.55 -5.54
C TYR A 73 14.67 -11.11 -6.43
N LYS A 74 14.72 -10.93 -7.75
CA LYS A 74 13.85 -11.65 -8.69
C LYS A 74 14.34 -13.09 -8.97
N ALA A 75 15.58 -13.40 -8.60
CA ALA A 75 16.16 -14.72 -8.82
C ALA A 75 15.32 -15.82 -8.18
N GLY A 76 14.94 -16.83 -8.97
CA GLY A 76 14.14 -17.97 -8.54
C GLY A 76 12.63 -17.80 -8.62
N LEU A 77 12.11 -16.61 -8.97
CA LEU A 77 10.68 -16.42 -9.22
C LEU A 77 10.28 -17.12 -10.53
N ARG A 78 9.16 -17.84 -10.52
CA ARG A 78 8.68 -18.66 -11.65
C ARG A 78 7.16 -18.64 -11.82
N ARG A 79 6.40 -18.46 -10.74
CA ARG A 79 4.95 -18.74 -10.72
C ARG A 79 4.07 -17.51 -10.66
N SER A 80 4.48 -16.47 -9.94
CA SER A 80 3.81 -15.17 -9.95
C SER A 80 4.00 -14.49 -11.31
N ASP A 81 3.11 -13.55 -11.66
CA ASP A 81 3.18 -12.81 -12.92
C ASP A 81 4.54 -12.10 -13.05
N PRO A 82 5.31 -12.34 -14.13
CA PRO A 82 6.61 -11.71 -14.33
C PRO A 82 6.61 -10.18 -14.26
N LYS A 83 5.50 -9.53 -14.63
CA LYS A 83 5.39 -8.06 -14.55
C LYS A 83 5.42 -7.56 -13.10
N ASP A 84 4.96 -8.38 -12.14
CA ASP A 84 4.84 -8.04 -10.72
C ASP A 84 5.98 -8.62 -9.87
N TRP A 85 6.96 -9.27 -10.48
CA TRP A 85 8.14 -9.81 -9.78
C TRP A 85 8.91 -8.74 -9.01
N HIS A 86 8.88 -7.49 -9.48
CA HIS A 86 9.54 -6.38 -8.80
C HIS A 86 8.91 -6.09 -7.43
N VAL A 87 7.61 -6.35 -7.24
CA VAL A 87 6.91 -6.21 -5.95
C VAL A 87 7.34 -7.32 -4.99
N VAL A 88 7.45 -8.56 -5.49
CA VAL A 88 7.98 -9.70 -4.72
C VAL A 88 9.43 -9.44 -4.31
N ALA A 89 10.24 -8.96 -5.27
CA ALA A 89 11.64 -8.62 -5.05
C ALA A 89 11.82 -7.54 -3.97
N ALA A 90 10.97 -6.51 -3.96
CA ALA A 90 10.96 -5.49 -2.90
C ALA A 90 10.66 -6.11 -1.51
N GLY A 91 9.70 -7.04 -1.44
CA GLY A 91 9.42 -7.78 -0.20
C GLY A 91 10.61 -8.61 0.29
N ARG A 92 11.30 -9.31 -0.61
CA ARG A 92 12.49 -10.11 -0.27
C ARG A 92 13.68 -9.24 0.14
N ALA A 93 13.87 -8.10 -0.53
CA ALA A 93 14.89 -7.13 -0.15
C ALA A 93 14.66 -6.62 1.28
N ALA A 94 13.39 -6.30 1.63
CA ALA A 94 13.02 -5.92 2.98
C ALA A 94 13.29 -7.04 4.02
N GLN A 95 12.98 -8.31 3.71
CA GLN A 95 13.31 -9.43 4.60
C GLN A 95 14.82 -9.58 4.83
N ALA A 96 15.63 -9.34 3.80
CA ALA A 96 17.09 -9.38 3.92
C ALA A 96 17.63 -8.20 4.73
N ARG A 97 17.04 -7.00 4.59
CA ARG A 97 17.41 -5.80 5.33
C ARG A 97 17.01 -5.88 6.81
N TRP A 98 15.87 -6.50 7.12
CA TRP A 98 15.38 -6.67 8.49
C TRP A 98 15.05 -8.13 8.80
N PRO A 99 16.09 -8.96 9.05
CA PRO A 99 15.89 -10.37 9.42
C PRO A 99 15.02 -10.52 10.66
N GLY A 100 14.13 -11.51 10.65
CA GLY A 100 13.22 -11.81 11.77
C GLY A 100 11.92 -11.00 11.78
N LEU A 101 11.75 -10.02 10.88
CA LEU A 101 10.45 -9.38 10.66
C LEU A 101 9.67 -10.09 9.55
N GLU A 102 8.36 -10.19 9.76
CA GLU A 102 7.45 -10.63 8.71
C GLU A 102 7.29 -9.55 7.64
N ALA A 103 7.29 -9.96 6.38
CA ALA A 103 7.03 -9.07 5.25
C ALA A 103 5.84 -9.59 4.45
N SER A 104 4.96 -8.67 4.03
CA SER A 104 3.80 -8.99 3.22
C SER A 104 3.70 -8.07 2.01
N ILE A 105 3.31 -8.64 0.88
CA ILE A 105 2.92 -7.86 -0.29
C ILE A 105 1.52 -7.31 -0.06
N LEU A 106 1.36 -6.00 -0.19
CA LEU A 106 0.06 -5.32 -0.15
C LEU A 106 -0.33 -4.91 -1.58
N THR A 107 -1.37 -5.51 -2.14
CA THR A 107 -1.81 -5.34 -3.54
C THR A 107 -3.32 -5.51 -3.70
N ARG A 108 -3.92 -4.83 -4.68
CA ARG A 108 -5.29 -5.13 -5.13
C ARG A 108 -5.36 -6.30 -6.13
N ASN A 109 -4.23 -6.69 -6.72
CA ASN A 109 -4.16 -7.67 -7.80
C ASN A 109 -3.70 -9.04 -7.28
N ILE A 110 -4.32 -9.53 -6.19
CA ILE A 110 -3.94 -10.75 -5.48
C ILE A 110 -3.76 -11.98 -6.40
N ARG A 111 -4.52 -12.04 -7.50
CA ARG A 111 -4.46 -13.14 -8.48
C ARG A 111 -3.15 -13.21 -9.27
N ASP A 112 -2.40 -12.11 -9.35
CA ASP A 112 -1.14 -12.02 -10.08
C ASP A 112 0.01 -12.62 -9.26
N PHE A 113 -0.23 -12.93 -7.98
CA PHE A 113 0.77 -13.47 -7.05
C PHE A 113 0.47 -14.92 -6.67
N ASN A 114 1.45 -15.81 -6.83
CA ASN A 114 1.30 -17.21 -6.45
C ASN A 114 1.54 -17.40 -4.94
N ARG A 115 0.46 -17.67 -4.18
CA ARG A 115 0.54 -17.82 -2.71
C ARG A 115 1.53 -18.89 -2.22
N SER A 116 1.63 -20.03 -2.91
CA SER A 116 2.56 -21.09 -2.52
C SER A 116 4.02 -20.69 -2.73
N GLU A 117 4.30 -19.98 -3.84
CA GLU A 117 5.62 -19.41 -4.11
C GLU A 117 5.99 -18.37 -3.04
N LEU A 118 5.10 -17.42 -2.74
CA LEU A 118 5.33 -16.41 -1.69
C LEU A 118 5.55 -17.03 -0.32
N ARG A 119 4.72 -18.01 0.07
CA ARG A 119 4.87 -18.73 1.34
C ARG A 119 6.21 -19.45 1.44
N GLY A 120 6.67 -20.06 0.34
CA GLY A 120 7.98 -20.70 0.28
C GLY A 120 9.15 -19.75 0.52
N MET A 121 8.94 -18.44 0.31
CA MET A 121 9.88 -17.36 0.62
C MET A 121 9.59 -16.65 1.95
N GLY A 122 8.62 -17.11 2.72
CA GLY A 122 8.20 -16.46 3.97
C GLY A 122 7.50 -15.11 3.76
N LEU A 123 6.99 -14.83 2.57
CA LEU A 123 6.23 -13.62 2.27
C LEU A 123 4.72 -13.84 2.44
N GLY A 124 4.06 -12.92 3.12
CA GLY A 124 2.61 -12.80 3.14
C GLY A 124 2.06 -12.09 1.90
N LEU A 125 0.75 -12.19 1.69
CA LEU A 125 0.02 -11.52 0.61
C LEU A 125 -1.32 -11.03 1.16
N LEU A 126 -1.52 -9.72 1.13
CA LEU A 126 -2.68 -9.04 1.70
C LEU A 126 -3.34 -8.14 0.66
N ASP A 127 -4.67 -8.17 0.62
CA ASP A 127 -5.44 -7.10 -0.01
C ASP A 127 -5.63 -5.92 0.98
N PRO A 128 -5.94 -4.70 0.51
CA PRO A 128 -6.10 -3.55 1.39
C PRO A 128 -7.18 -3.71 2.47
N ASP A 129 -8.27 -4.40 2.17
CA ASP A 129 -9.38 -4.60 3.12
C ASP A 129 -8.98 -5.62 4.21
N GLU A 130 -8.29 -6.70 3.84
CA GLU A 130 -7.69 -7.64 4.80
C GLU A 130 -6.62 -6.96 5.66
N PHE A 131 -5.76 -6.13 5.07
CA PHE A 131 -4.75 -5.39 5.80
C PHE A 131 -5.36 -4.43 6.83
N MET A 132 -6.35 -3.62 6.43
CA MET A 132 -7.04 -2.69 7.34
C MET A 132 -7.75 -3.44 8.48
N LEU A 133 -8.35 -4.60 8.20
CA LEU A 133 -8.97 -5.45 9.21
C LEU A 133 -7.95 -5.97 10.24
N ARG A 134 -6.76 -6.41 9.79
CA ARG A 134 -5.69 -6.84 10.71
C ARG A 134 -5.20 -5.67 11.57
N CYS A 135 -5.01 -4.50 10.96
CA CYS A 135 -4.66 -3.30 11.71
C CYS A 135 -5.74 -2.91 12.71
N TRP A 136 -7.03 -3.10 12.40
CA TRP A 136 -8.12 -2.81 13.33
C TRP A 136 -8.05 -3.65 14.60
N GLN A 137 -7.72 -4.93 14.44
CA GLN A 137 -7.60 -5.86 15.56
C GLN A 137 -6.32 -5.61 16.38
N GLN A 138 -5.23 -5.27 15.71
CA GLN A 138 -3.91 -5.15 16.35
C GLN A 138 -3.62 -3.74 16.89
N TYR A 139 -4.17 -2.71 16.26
CA TYR A 139 -3.91 -1.30 16.53
C TYR A 139 -5.22 -0.47 16.51
N PRO A 140 -6.18 -0.79 17.40
CA PRO A 140 -7.53 -0.20 17.37
C PRO A 140 -7.52 1.32 17.37
N ASP A 141 -6.73 1.96 18.24
CA ASP A 141 -6.65 3.42 18.34
C ASP A 141 -6.15 4.07 17.05
N ALA A 142 -5.10 3.51 16.44
CA ALA A 142 -4.55 4.01 15.18
C ALA A 142 -5.57 3.87 14.04
N THR A 143 -6.32 2.76 14.01
CA THR A 143 -7.37 2.58 12.99
C THR A 143 -8.61 3.43 13.22
N HIS A 144 -9.01 3.69 14.47
CA HIS A 144 -10.08 4.65 14.76
C HIS A 144 -9.69 6.07 14.32
N GLY A 145 -8.45 6.48 14.62
CA GLY A 145 -7.89 7.74 14.12
C GLY A 145 -7.87 7.82 12.59
N LEU A 146 -7.50 6.72 11.92
CA LEU A 146 -7.59 6.62 10.47
C LEU A 146 -9.03 6.80 9.95
N MET A 147 -10.02 6.12 10.55
CA MET A 147 -11.41 6.23 10.10
C MET A 147 -11.94 7.66 10.20
N ALA A 148 -11.57 8.39 11.26
CA ALA A 148 -11.90 9.80 11.42
C ALA A 148 -11.20 10.70 10.37
N ALA A 149 -9.96 10.38 9.98
CA ALA A 149 -9.19 11.16 9.01
C ALA A 149 -9.52 10.85 7.55
N LEU A 150 -10.07 9.66 7.25
CA LEU A 150 -10.25 9.14 5.89
C LEU A 150 -11.09 10.07 4.97
N PRO A 151 -12.20 10.69 5.43
CA PRO A 151 -12.93 11.67 4.61
C PRO A 151 -12.07 12.83 4.11
N GLY A 152 -11.16 13.34 4.95
CA GLY A 152 -10.22 14.39 4.56
C GLY A 152 -9.18 13.92 3.54
N TYR A 153 -8.89 12.62 3.46
CA TYR A 153 -8.00 12.06 2.43
C TYR A 153 -8.70 11.86 1.08
N ALA A 154 -10.01 11.67 1.08
CA ALA A 154 -10.85 11.54 -0.11
C ALA A 154 -11.29 12.89 -0.70
N LEU A 155 -11.17 13.98 0.08
CA LEU A 155 -11.56 15.32 -0.30
C LEU A 155 -10.73 15.81 -1.50
N ALA A 156 -11.40 16.04 -2.62
CA ALA A 156 -10.84 16.74 -3.77
C ALA A 156 -11.13 18.25 -3.65
N PRO A 157 -10.36 19.12 -4.33
CA PRO A 157 -10.69 20.53 -4.43
C PRO A 157 -12.14 20.72 -4.90
N ASP A 158 -12.85 21.65 -4.26
CA ASP A 158 -14.23 22.04 -4.58
C ASP A 158 -15.30 20.94 -4.46
N LYS A 159 -15.01 19.86 -3.71
CA LYS A 159 -15.99 18.83 -3.36
C LYS A 159 -16.36 18.87 -1.88
N GLU A 160 -17.55 18.39 -1.56
CA GLU A 160 -17.97 18.15 -0.18
C GLU A 160 -17.33 16.87 0.38
N LEU A 161 -17.30 16.75 1.71
CA LEU A 161 -16.84 15.54 2.37
C LEU A 161 -17.81 14.39 2.06
N GLU A 162 -17.29 13.34 1.43
CA GLU A 162 -18.04 12.10 1.27
C GLU A 162 -18.22 11.37 2.62
N PRO A 163 -19.38 10.74 2.86
CA PRO A 163 -19.57 9.83 3.99
C PRO A 163 -18.54 8.70 4.00
N LEU A 164 -18.10 8.31 5.19
CA LEU A 164 -17.06 7.29 5.36
C LEU A 164 -17.42 5.96 4.68
N ASP A 165 -18.67 5.51 4.79
CA ASP A 165 -19.10 4.24 4.21
C ASP A 165 -19.05 4.23 2.68
N ALA A 166 -19.36 5.37 2.04
CA ALA A 166 -19.25 5.55 0.60
C ALA A 166 -17.79 5.45 0.14
N ILE A 167 -16.86 6.09 0.88
CA ILE A 167 -15.42 6.04 0.62
C ILE A 167 -14.92 4.60 0.74
N LEU A 168 -15.25 3.91 1.84
CA LEU A 168 -14.80 2.54 2.09
C LEU A 168 -15.32 1.57 1.00
N ARG A 169 -16.58 1.68 0.58
CA ARG A 169 -17.13 0.86 -0.52
C ARG A 169 -16.43 1.13 -1.85
N ARG A 170 -16.15 2.40 -2.17
CA ARG A 170 -15.45 2.79 -3.41
C ARG A 170 -14.04 2.20 -3.48
N GLU A 171 -13.33 2.20 -2.36
CA GLU A 171 -11.99 1.58 -2.23
C GLU A 171 -12.04 0.06 -2.02
N ARG A 172 -13.23 -0.55 -2.07
CA ARG A 172 -13.47 -1.99 -1.88
C ARG A 172 -13.07 -2.51 -0.49
N LEU A 173 -13.11 -1.64 0.51
CA LEU A 173 -12.84 -1.93 1.91
C LEU A 173 -14.12 -2.43 2.61
N PHE A 174 -14.69 -3.53 2.12
CA PHE A 174 -16.02 -3.98 2.55
C PHE A 174 -16.05 -4.58 3.95
N ARG A 175 -14.99 -5.29 4.38
CA ARG A 175 -14.93 -5.91 5.71
C ARG A 175 -14.81 -4.85 6.79
N ILE A 176 -13.91 -3.89 6.61
CA ILE A 176 -13.78 -2.79 7.56
C ILE A 176 -15.03 -1.90 7.56
N ASN A 177 -15.64 -1.65 6.40
CA ASN A 177 -16.90 -0.91 6.34
C ASN A 177 -18.00 -1.57 7.18
N LYS A 178 -18.13 -2.89 7.11
CA LYS A 178 -19.09 -3.63 7.94
C LYS A 178 -18.80 -3.45 9.44
N LEU A 179 -17.54 -3.42 9.85
CA LEU A 179 -17.19 -3.21 11.26
C LEU A 179 -17.49 -1.79 11.73
N VAL A 180 -17.10 -0.79 10.95
CA VAL A 180 -17.25 0.62 11.34
C VAL A 180 -18.71 1.05 11.35
N VAL A 181 -19.52 0.59 10.38
CA VAL A 181 -20.95 0.94 10.28
C VAL A 181 -21.81 0.15 11.28
N CYS A 182 -21.36 -1.04 11.72
CA CYS A 182 -22.09 -1.85 12.70
C CYS A 182 -21.57 -1.71 14.14
N SER A 183 -20.55 -0.89 14.39
CA SER A 183 -20.09 -0.57 15.75
C SER A 183 -20.98 0.55 16.29
N PRO A 184 -21.75 0.31 17.37
CA PRO A 184 -22.63 1.31 17.97
C PRO A 184 -21.87 2.47 18.61
#